data_AF-E5QZJ8-F1
#
_entry.id   AF-E5QZJ8-F1
#
_cell.length_a   1.000
_cell.length_b   1.000
_cell.length_c   1.000
_cell.angle_alpha   90.00
_cell.angle_beta   90.00
_cell.angle_gamma   90.00
#
_symmetry.space_group_name_H-M   'P 1'
#
loop_
_entity.id
_entity.type
_entity.pdbx_description
1 polymer ?
#
loop_
_entity_poly.entity_id
_entity_poly.type
_entity_poly.pdbx_seq_one_letter_code
_entity_poly.pdbx_strand_id
1 'polypeptide(L)'
;MKFSSLAAATALVAGSVVAADLDPIVIKGSKFFYKTNGTEFFMKGIAYQQEISSNGTTNPDNSYQDPLADVDACKRDIPLMQELQTNTIRVYAIDPKKDHKQCMKMLQDAGIYVVADLSEPKTSIIRDDPKWNDDLYERYTSVIDELAQYSNTIGFFAGNEVSNNSTNTDASAFVKAAVRDMKAYIKQKNYRPMGVGYATNDDAEIRDDMTAYFNCNKQEESIDFWGYNIYSWCGDSSYTTSGYDKVVEEFKSFNVPVFFAEYGCNKVQPRKFTEVQAIYGDKMTPVLSGGIVYMYFQEANDYGLVKIENDKPKKLADFNNLKTQISKAKPSGVKMDAYKPTNTALSTCPTSNTWKAKSSPLPPTPNKSLCSCMVKSLTCVANSDITDKELGKLFGVVCGNDKDACKGITADASKGVYGAYSMCSPKEQLSFAFDQYYKHQSAKGNGATACDFGGAASMQKSEKPSGNCATLVGQAGQDGTGSITSGPGGSSTSSGAAAHTIASPSVNFGIVKFGAYLFCAVLAGAGMILI
;
A
#
# COMPACT_ATOMS: atom_id res chain seq x y z
N MET A 1 -67.36 28.77 -24.82
CA MET A 1 -66.44 29.91 -25.07
C MET A 1 -66.38 30.71 -23.79
N LYS A 2 -65.28 30.99 -23.08
CA LYS A 2 -63.85 30.66 -23.20
C LYS A 2 -63.34 30.57 -21.75
N PHE A 3 -62.54 29.55 -21.46
CA PHE A 3 -61.70 29.49 -20.26
C PHE A 3 -60.53 30.46 -20.43
N SER A 4 -60.09 31.12 -19.35
CA SER A 4 -58.78 31.79 -19.32
C SER A 4 -58.16 31.58 -17.95
N SER A 5 -57.10 30.77 -17.98
CA SER A 5 -56.37 30.18 -16.86
C SER A 5 -55.37 31.17 -16.27
N LEU A 6 -55.29 31.24 -14.94
CA LEU A 6 -54.17 31.84 -14.21
C LEU A 6 -52.99 30.84 -14.24
N ALA A 7 -51.88 31.21 -14.88
CA ALA A 7 -50.63 30.47 -14.80
C ALA A 7 -49.79 31.03 -13.64
N ALA A 8 -49.63 30.25 -12.58
CA ALA A 8 -48.63 30.49 -11.54
C ALA A 8 -47.28 29.96 -12.04
N ALA A 9 -46.30 30.83 -12.21
CA ALA A 9 -44.94 30.45 -12.54
C ALA A 9 -44.20 30.05 -11.24
N THR A 10 -44.08 28.75 -10.98
CA THR A 10 -43.17 28.20 -9.99
C THR A 10 -41.76 28.14 -10.61
N ALA A 11 -40.89 29.05 -10.20
CA ALA A 11 -39.46 28.96 -10.49
C ALA A 11 -38.85 27.81 -9.67
N LEU A 12 -38.66 26.66 -10.31
CA LEU A 12 -37.80 25.58 -9.82
C LEU A 12 -36.35 26.07 -9.92
N VAL A 13 -35.79 26.50 -8.79
CA VAL A 13 -34.33 26.60 -8.64
C VAL A 13 -33.80 25.18 -8.58
N ALA A 14 -33.47 24.61 -9.73
CA ALA A 14 -32.63 23.42 -9.81
C ALA A 14 -31.23 23.80 -9.33
N GLY A 15 -31.01 23.77 -8.02
CA GLY A 15 -29.67 23.76 -7.46
C GLY A 15 -28.99 22.49 -7.95
N SER A 16 -27.97 22.63 -8.79
CA SER A 16 -27.05 21.55 -9.10
C SER A 16 -26.47 21.08 -7.77
N VAL A 17 -26.96 19.95 -7.26
CA VAL A 17 -26.31 19.25 -6.16
C VAL A 17 -25.02 18.74 -6.78
N VAL A 18 -23.95 19.54 -6.71
CA VAL A 18 -22.60 19.02 -6.86
C VAL A 18 -22.51 17.98 -5.76
N ALA A 19 -22.59 16.69 -6.13
CA ALA A 19 -22.40 15.60 -5.19
C ALA A 19 -21.04 15.86 -4.54
N ALA A 20 -21.05 16.21 -3.25
CA ALA A 20 -19.83 16.44 -2.51
C ALA A 20 -19.02 15.13 -2.52
N ASP A 21 -17.71 15.23 -2.71
CA ASP A 21 -16.81 14.09 -2.60
C ASP A 21 -17.06 13.35 -1.27
N LEU A 22 -16.96 12.02 -1.30
CA LEU A 22 -17.18 11.19 -0.11
C LEU A 22 -16.15 11.56 0.98
N ASP A 23 -16.59 11.71 2.24
CA ASP A 23 -15.73 12.19 3.34
C ASP A 23 -14.52 11.27 3.54
N PRO A 24 -13.26 11.74 3.39
CA PRO A 24 -12.10 10.87 3.50
C PRO A 24 -12.01 10.15 4.85
N ILE A 25 -11.46 8.94 4.84
CA ILE A 25 -11.12 8.22 6.07
C ILE A 25 -9.73 8.62 6.54
N VAL A 26 -9.60 8.87 7.85
CA VAL A 26 -8.33 9.20 8.52
C VAL A 26 -8.05 8.23 9.65
N ILE A 27 -6.78 8.09 10.01
CA ILE A 27 -6.32 7.23 11.09
C ILE A 27 -5.96 8.08 12.31
N LYS A 28 -6.43 7.65 13.49
CA LYS A 28 -5.97 8.18 14.78
C LYS A 28 -5.79 6.99 15.72
N GLY A 29 -4.57 6.78 16.21
CA GLY A 29 -4.23 5.58 17.00
C GLY A 29 -4.59 4.31 16.24
N SER A 30 -5.24 3.36 16.92
CA SER A 30 -5.65 2.08 16.33
C SER A 30 -7.03 2.08 15.67
N LYS A 31 -7.56 3.24 15.28
CA LYS A 31 -8.92 3.37 14.72
C LYS A 31 -8.99 4.25 13.47
N PHE A 32 -9.92 3.91 12.60
CA PHE A 32 -10.31 4.73 11.44
C PHE A 32 -11.48 5.64 11.78
N PHE A 33 -11.52 6.83 11.20
CA PHE A 33 -12.60 7.80 11.38
C PHE A 33 -12.95 8.49 10.07
N TYR A 34 -14.22 8.84 9.91
CA TYR A 34 -14.64 9.83 8.92
C TYR A 34 -14.04 11.19 9.29
N LYS A 35 -13.33 11.83 8.36
CA LYS A 35 -12.54 13.05 8.62
C LYS A 35 -13.40 14.21 9.13
N THR A 36 -14.60 14.40 8.58
CA THR A 36 -15.42 15.58 8.84
C THR A 36 -16.31 15.41 10.07
N ASN A 37 -17.01 14.27 10.22
CA ASN A 37 -17.98 14.08 11.31
C ASN A 37 -17.40 13.34 12.54
N GLY A 38 -16.19 12.79 12.41
CA GLY A 38 -15.45 12.11 13.45
C GLY A 38 -16.06 10.81 13.98
N THR A 39 -17.07 10.19 13.33
CA THR A 39 -17.50 8.84 13.71
C THR A 39 -16.43 7.82 13.36
N GLU A 40 -16.26 6.82 14.22
CA GLU A 40 -15.43 5.66 13.90
C GLU A 40 -15.95 4.95 12.65
N PHE A 41 -15.02 4.54 11.79
CA PHE A 41 -15.28 3.82 10.56
C PHE A 41 -14.92 2.34 10.74
N PHE A 42 -15.91 1.47 10.52
CA PHE A 42 -15.71 0.02 10.48
C PHE A 42 -15.86 -0.45 9.04
N MET A 43 -14.88 -1.19 8.52
CA MET A 43 -14.92 -1.78 7.20
C MET A 43 -15.96 -2.89 7.17
N LYS A 44 -16.95 -2.76 6.28
CA LYS A 44 -17.86 -3.80 5.81
C LYS A 44 -17.52 -4.08 4.36
N GLY A 45 -16.52 -4.93 4.18
CA GLY A 45 -15.80 -5.02 2.93
C GLY A 45 -16.12 -6.24 2.06
N ILE A 46 -15.84 -6.13 0.77
CA ILE A 46 -15.78 -7.26 -0.17
C ILE A 46 -14.53 -7.13 -1.06
N ALA A 47 -13.79 -8.22 -1.22
CA ALA A 47 -12.70 -8.32 -2.19
C ALA A 47 -13.29 -8.31 -3.61
N TYR A 48 -12.89 -7.34 -4.44
CA TYR A 48 -13.45 -7.09 -5.77
C TYR A 48 -12.33 -7.11 -6.81
N GLN A 49 -12.03 -8.29 -7.34
CA GLN A 49 -11.04 -8.51 -8.40
C GLN A 49 -11.43 -9.77 -9.17
N GLN A 50 -11.20 -9.77 -10.48
CA GLN A 50 -11.32 -10.96 -11.32
C GLN A 50 -9.93 -11.42 -11.76
N GLU A 51 -9.78 -12.74 -11.92
CA GLU A 51 -8.68 -13.37 -12.64
C GLU A 51 -7.28 -13.00 -12.11
N ILE A 52 -7.12 -12.96 -10.78
CA ILE A 52 -5.80 -12.72 -10.17
C ILE A 52 -5.27 -13.97 -9.46
N SER A 53 -4.02 -14.34 -9.75
CA SER A 53 -3.23 -15.18 -8.85
C SER A 53 -2.44 -14.28 -7.90
N SER A 54 -2.99 -13.99 -6.73
CA SER A 54 -2.45 -13.06 -5.72
C SER A 54 -1.23 -13.57 -4.94
N ASN A 55 -0.73 -14.76 -5.24
CA ASN A 55 0.19 -15.50 -4.37
C ASN A 55 1.69 -15.31 -4.66
N GLY A 56 2.13 -14.26 -5.37
CA GLY A 56 3.56 -13.99 -5.61
C GLY A 56 4.32 -15.12 -6.33
N THR A 57 3.60 -16.09 -6.89
CA THR A 57 4.11 -17.16 -7.75
C THR A 57 3.78 -16.78 -9.18
N THR A 58 4.81 -16.54 -10.00
CA THR A 58 4.66 -16.14 -11.40
C THR A 58 3.96 -17.24 -12.22
N ASN A 59 2.79 -16.95 -12.77
CA ASN A 59 2.15 -17.79 -13.79
C ASN A 59 2.36 -17.11 -15.17
N PRO A 60 2.84 -17.79 -16.23
CA PRO A 60 3.17 -17.15 -17.52
C PRO A 60 2.10 -16.23 -18.13
N ASP A 61 0.81 -16.45 -17.86
CA ASP A 61 -0.26 -15.60 -18.40
C ASP A 61 -0.38 -14.25 -17.68
N ASN A 62 -0.07 -14.18 -16.37
CA ASN A 62 0.15 -12.99 -15.51
C ASN A 62 -0.65 -11.69 -15.86
N SER A 63 -1.83 -11.83 -16.46
CA SER A 63 -2.73 -10.73 -16.81
C SER A 63 -3.73 -10.59 -15.67
N TYR A 64 -3.99 -9.36 -15.27
CA TYR A 64 -5.07 -9.06 -14.34
C TYR A 64 -6.15 -8.25 -15.06
N GLN A 65 -7.41 -8.46 -14.69
CA GLN A 65 -8.49 -7.58 -15.11
C GLN A 65 -8.64 -6.48 -14.06
N ASP A 66 -8.45 -5.23 -14.48
CA ASP A 66 -8.69 -4.06 -13.63
C ASP A 66 -10.20 -3.81 -13.50
N PRO A 67 -10.80 -4.05 -12.32
CA PRO A 67 -12.23 -3.92 -12.14
C PRO A 67 -12.67 -2.46 -12.02
N LEU A 68 -11.75 -1.53 -11.72
CA LEU A 68 -12.06 -0.11 -11.55
C LEU A 68 -12.01 0.66 -12.88
N ALA A 69 -11.40 0.07 -13.91
CA ALA A 69 -11.41 0.58 -15.27
C ALA A 69 -12.56 0.00 -16.13
N ASP A 70 -13.36 -0.92 -15.60
CA ASP A 70 -14.52 -1.51 -16.28
C ASP A 70 -15.82 -0.87 -15.79
N VAL A 71 -16.25 0.17 -16.51
CA VAL A 71 -17.44 0.96 -16.16
C VAL A 71 -18.72 0.11 -16.14
N ASP A 72 -18.88 -0.82 -17.09
CA ASP A 72 -20.08 -1.63 -17.19
C ASP A 72 -20.14 -2.67 -16.07
N ALA A 73 -19.00 -3.27 -15.70
CA ALA A 73 -18.90 -4.11 -14.52
C ALA A 73 -19.23 -3.32 -13.24
N CYS A 74 -18.64 -2.14 -13.03
CA CYS A 74 -18.95 -1.31 -11.87
C CYS A 74 -20.44 -0.95 -11.79
N LYS A 75 -21.04 -0.54 -12.91
CA LYS A 75 -22.46 -0.19 -12.99
C LYS A 75 -23.37 -1.38 -12.67
N ARG A 76 -22.98 -2.59 -13.09
CA ARG A 76 -23.70 -3.83 -12.79
C ARG A 76 -23.56 -4.25 -11.34
N ASP A 77 -22.36 -4.11 -10.77
CA ASP A 77 -21.98 -4.76 -9.52
C ASP A 77 -22.20 -3.88 -8.27
N ILE A 78 -22.03 -2.56 -8.37
CA ILE A 78 -22.22 -1.63 -7.24
C ILE A 78 -23.61 -1.73 -6.60
N PRO A 79 -24.73 -1.81 -7.36
CA PRO A 79 -26.05 -2.01 -6.74
C PRO A 79 -26.15 -3.28 -5.88
N LEU A 80 -25.43 -4.34 -6.26
CA LEU A 80 -25.38 -5.59 -5.51
C LEU A 80 -24.53 -5.46 -4.24
N MET A 81 -23.44 -4.68 -4.29
CA MET A 81 -22.65 -4.33 -3.11
C MET A 81 -23.47 -3.47 -2.13
N GLN A 82 -24.30 -2.54 -2.62
CA GLN A 82 -25.21 -1.77 -1.78
C GLN A 82 -26.26 -2.66 -1.08
N GLU A 83 -26.78 -3.68 -1.76
CA GLU A 83 -27.65 -4.68 -1.12
C GLU A 83 -26.98 -5.44 0.03
N LEU A 84 -25.65 -5.60 -0.03
CA LEU A 84 -24.82 -6.22 1.00
C LEU A 84 -24.34 -5.22 2.06
N GLN A 85 -24.76 -3.94 2.00
CA GLN A 85 -24.29 -2.86 2.87
C GLN A 85 -22.76 -2.73 2.87
N THR A 86 -22.13 -3.05 1.74
CA THR A 86 -20.69 -2.88 1.55
C THR A 86 -20.35 -1.41 1.59
N ASN A 87 -19.32 -1.05 2.36
CA ASN A 87 -18.76 0.30 2.39
C ASN A 87 -17.28 0.32 1.97
N THR A 88 -16.65 -0.83 1.74
CA THR A 88 -15.24 -0.91 1.37
C THR A 88 -15.07 -2.02 0.33
N ILE A 89 -14.24 -1.80 -0.68
CA ILE A 89 -13.72 -2.87 -1.52
C ILE A 89 -12.21 -2.96 -1.39
N ARG A 90 -11.69 -4.17 -1.44
CA ARG A 90 -10.26 -4.41 -1.67
C ARG A 90 -10.05 -4.77 -3.13
N VAL A 91 -9.15 -4.04 -3.79
CA VAL A 91 -8.71 -4.34 -5.16
C VAL A 91 -7.23 -4.74 -5.11
N TYR A 92 -6.87 -5.85 -5.73
CA TYR A 92 -5.51 -6.40 -5.67
C TYR A 92 -4.62 -5.91 -6.81
N ALA A 93 -5.22 -5.46 -7.91
CA ALA A 93 -4.48 -4.90 -9.04
C ALA A 93 -5.36 -3.94 -9.86
N ILE A 94 -4.85 -2.73 -10.07
CA ILE A 94 -5.37 -1.75 -11.03
C ILE A 94 -4.28 -1.43 -12.07
N ASP A 95 -4.67 -0.94 -13.24
CA ASP A 95 -3.78 -0.41 -14.27
C ASP A 95 -3.73 1.12 -14.15
N PRO A 96 -2.68 1.69 -13.57
CA PRO A 96 -2.60 3.14 -13.33
C PRO A 96 -2.58 3.99 -14.61
N LYS A 97 -2.54 3.37 -15.80
CA LYS A 97 -2.63 4.05 -17.09
C LYS A 97 -4.07 4.19 -17.62
N LYS A 98 -5.05 3.51 -17.01
CA LYS A 98 -6.46 3.56 -17.40
C LYS A 98 -7.21 4.65 -16.62
N ASP A 99 -8.38 5.03 -17.15
CA ASP A 99 -9.26 6.00 -16.50
C ASP A 99 -10.19 5.29 -15.50
N HIS A 100 -10.07 5.65 -14.22
CA HIS A 100 -10.92 5.11 -13.14
C HIS A 100 -12.02 6.07 -12.71
N LYS A 101 -12.12 7.27 -13.30
CA LYS A 101 -12.97 8.36 -12.80
C LYS A 101 -14.43 7.95 -12.67
N GLN A 102 -14.97 7.28 -13.68
CA GLN A 102 -16.39 6.95 -13.70
C GLN A 102 -16.73 5.87 -12.67
N CYS A 103 -15.93 4.80 -12.55
CA CYS A 103 -16.17 3.78 -11.54
C CYS A 103 -15.96 4.33 -10.12
N MET A 104 -14.87 5.07 -9.89
CA MET A 104 -14.59 5.69 -8.59
C MET A 104 -15.69 6.68 -8.18
N LYS A 105 -16.27 7.42 -9.13
CA LYS A 105 -17.44 8.27 -8.88
C LYS A 105 -18.68 7.47 -8.50
N MET A 106 -18.97 6.36 -9.18
CA MET A 106 -20.09 5.48 -8.83
C MET A 106 -19.90 4.84 -7.44
N LEU A 107 -18.67 4.47 -7.09
CA LEU A 107 -18.34 3.99 -5.75
C LEU A 107 -18.55 5.07 -4.68
N GLN A 108 -18.10 6.30 -4.95
CA GLN A 108 -18.36 7.45 -4.06
C GLN A 108 -19.84 7.71 -3.85
N ASP A 109 -20.63 7.73 -4.93
CA ASP A 109 -22.08 7.92 -4.87
C ASP A 109 -22.79 6.81 -4.10
N ALA A 110 -22.21 5.61 -4.10
CA ALA A 110 -22.68 4.47 -3.32
C ALA A 110 -22.16 4.44 -1.87
N GLY A 111 -21.26 5.35 -1.47
CA GLY A 111 -20.62 5.36 -0.15
C GLY A 111 -19.58 4.26 0.05
N ILE A 112 -18.96 3.78 -1.03
CA ILE A 112 -17.99 2.68 -1.04
C ILE A 112 -16.56 3.24 -1.19
N TYR A 113 -15.71 2.84 -0.26
CA TYR A 113 -14.29 3.16 -0.22
C TYR A 113 -13.43 2.07 -0.85
N VAL A 114 -12.18 2.39 -1.18
CA VAL A 114 -11.21 1.47 -1.77
C VAL A 114 -9.96 1.36 -0.89
N VAL A 115 -9.55 0.13 -0.60
CA VAL A 115 -8.17 -0.19 -0.21
C VAL A 115 -7.54 -0.95 -1.37
N ALA A 116 -6.38 -0.50 -1.84
CA ALA A 116 -5.74 -1.08 -3.03
C ALA A 116 -4.36 -1.66 -2.71
N ASP A 117 -4.05 -2.83 -3.25
CA ASP A 117 -2.68 -3.33 -3.26
C ASP A 117 -1.85 -2.53 -4.29
N LEU A 118 -0.60 -2.20 -3.97
CA LEU A 118 0.27 -1.42 -4.86
C LEU A 118 0.92 -2.27 -5.96
N SER A 119 1.14 -3.55 -5.67
CA SER A 119 1.71 -4.51 -6.59
C SER A 119 0.70 -4.99 -7.64
N GLU A 120 1.19 -5.79 -8.58
CA GLU A 120 0.38 -6.71 -9.40
C GLU A 120 1.19 -7.98 -9.66
N PRO A 121 0.60 -9.07 -10.20
CA PRO A 121 1.27 -10.37 -10.30
C PRO A 121 2.65 -10.38 -10.99
N LYS A 122 2.92 -9.51 -11.98
CA LYS A 122 4.24 -9.38 -12.62
C LYS A 122 5.21 -8.50 -11.83
N THR A 123 4.71 -7.50 -11.10
CA THR A 123 5.48 -6.45 -10.44
C THR A 123 5.14 -6.42 -8.95
N SER A 124 5.68 -7.41 -8.24
CA SER A 124 5.56 -7.58 -6.80
C SER A 124 6.90 -7.97 -6.18
N ILE A 125 7.07 -7.77 -4.87
CA ILE A 125 8.21 -8.31 -4.14
C ILE A 125 8.10 -9.85 -4.14
N ILE A 126 9.02 -10.52 -4.83
CA ILE A 126 9.06 -11.98 -4.92
C ILE A 126 9.69 -12.54 -3.65
N ARG A 127 8.95 -13.35 -2.90
CA ARG A 127 9.39 -13.82 -1.57
C ARG A 127 10.70 -14.61 -1.55
N ASP A 128 10.98 -15.35 -2.63
CA ASP A 128 12.16 -16.23 -2.72
C ASP A 128 13.39 -15.52 -3.34
N ASP A 129 13.21 -14.33 -3.91
CA ASP A 129 14.27 -13.44 -4.40
C ASP A 129 13.86 -11.98 -4.17
N PRO A 130 13.73 -11.55 -2.91
CA PRO A 130 13.07 -10.29 -2.57
C PRO A 130 13.94 -9.11 -2.96
N LYS A 131 13.31 -8.16 -3.65
CA LYS A 131 13.94 -6.92 -4.12
C LYS A 131 13.03 -5.74 -3.81
N TRP A 132 13.65 -4.58 -3.67
CA TRP A 132 12.99 -3.29 -3.68
C TRP A 132 13.80 -2.40 -4.60
N ASN A 133 13.31 -2.23 -5.83
CA ASN A 133 14.05 -1.68 -6.94
C ASN A 133 13.23 -0.61 -7.69
N ASP A 134 13.84 -0.04 -8.72
CA ASP A 134 13.24 1.06 -9.48
C ASP A 134 11.91 0.71 -10.17
N ASP A 135 11.76 -0.52 -10.66
CA ASP A 135 10.52 -0.97 -11.32
C ASP A 135 9.36 -1.10 -10.32
N LEU A 136 9.63 -1.69 -9.14
CA LEU A 136 8.65 -1.78 -8.05
C LEU A 136 8.27 -0.40 -7.51
N TYR A 137 9.25 0.50 -7.36
CA TYR A 137 9.00 1.87 -6.91
C TYR A 137 8.13 2.64 -7.92
N GLU A 138 8.43 2.54 -9.22
CA GLU A 138 7.62 3.16 -10.28
C GLU A 138 6.19 2.59 -10.31
N ARG A 139 6.06 1.27 -10.21
CA ARG A 139 4.75 0.62 -10.11
C ARG A 139 3.93 1.18 -8.96
N TYR A 140 4.50 1.17 -7.75
CA TYR A 140 3.77 1.56 -6.55
C TYR A 140 3.40 3.05 -6.57
N THR A 141 4.33 3.92 -6.97
CA THR A 141 4.08 5.36 -7.08
C THR A 141 3.04 5.71 -8.14
N SER A 142 2.99 4.96 -9.25
CA SER A 142 1.96 5.13 -10.29
C SER A 142 0.56 4.80 -9.78
N VAL A 143 0.41 3.72 -9.00
CA VAL A 143 -0.88 3.36 -8.38
C VAL A 143 -1.31 4.41 -7.37
N ILE A 144 -0.37 4.92 -6.56
CA ILE A 144 -0.64 6.02 -5.61
C ILE A 144 -1.08 7.27 -6.36
N ASP A 145 -0.34 7.70 -7.40
CA ASP A 145 -0.67 8.92 -8.17
C ASP A 145 -2.07 8.84 -8.78
N GLU A 146 -2.46 7.69 -9.34
CA GLU A 146 -3.79 7.50 -9.90
C GLU A 146 -4.88 7.50 -8.83
N LEU A 147 -4.72 6.77 -7.73
CA LEU A 147 -5.78 6.63 -6.74
C LEU A 147 -5.84 7.77 -5.70
N ALA A 148 -4.80 8.61 -5.60
CA ALA A 148 -4.74 9.75 -4.68
C ALA A 148 -5.80 10.83 -4.97
N GLN A 149 -6.24 10.95 -6.22
CA GLN A 149 -7.20 11.96 -6.65
C GLN A 149 -8.62 11.70 -6.14
N TYR A 150 -8.93 10.46 -5.73
CA TYR A 150 -10.28 10.08 -5.27
C TYR A 150 -10.35 10.09 -3.74
N SER A 151 -11.34 10.77 -3.18
CA SER A 151 -11.49 10.93 -1.73
C SER A 151 -11.81 9.61 -1.00
N ASN A 152 -12.39 8.65 -1.71
CA ASN A 152 -12.78 7.34 -1.19
C ASN A 152 -11.66 6.29 -1.21
N THR A 153 -10.41 6.64 -1.55
CA THR A 153 -9.26 5.74 -1.36
C THR A 153 -8.78 5.79 0.10
N ILE A 154 -8.98 4.74 0.90
CA ILE A 154 -8.53 4.72 2.31
C ILE A 154 -7.01 4.67 2.40
N GLY A 155 -6.39 3.83 1.58
CA GLY A 155 -4.96 3.59 1.61
C GLY A 155 -4.57 2.37 0.82
N PHE A 156 -3.35 1.91 1.07
CA PHE A 156 -2.68 0.96 0.21
C PHE A 156 -2.00 -0.18 0.97
N PHE A 157 -2.00 -1.39 0.41
CA PHE A 157 -1.13 -2.47 0.87
C PHE A 157 0.19 -2.45 0.09
N ALA A 158 1.31 -2.31 0.81
CA ALA A 158 2.66 -2.38 0.22
C ALA A 158 3.13 -3.82 -0.04
N GLY A 159 2.40 -4.81 0.46
CA GLY A 159 2.63 -6.23 0.22
C GLY A 159 1.46 -7.06 0.74
N ASN A 160 1.30 -8.24 0.17
CA ASN A 160 0.30 -9.24 0.55
C ASN A 160 0.98 -10.61 0.66
N GLU A 161 1.07 -11.15 1.88
CA GLU A 161 1.62 -12.49 2.16
C GLU A 161 2.97 -12.74 1.47
N VAL A 162 3.86 -11.74 1.52
CA VAL A 162 5.19 -11.84 0.93
C VAL A 162 5.98 -12.87 1.72
N SER A 163 6.31 -12.55 2.98
CA SER A 163 6.69 -13.58 3.94
C SER A 163 5.43 -14.34 4.35
N ASN A 164 5.42 -15.65 4.13
CA ASN A 164 4.27 -16.50 4.41
C ASN A 164 4.61 -17.76 5.23
N ASN A 165 5.89 -17.99 5.51
CA ASN A 165 6.37 -19.03 6.42
C ASN A 165 7.78 -18.68 6.94
N SER A 166 8.33 -19.48 7.85
CA SER A 166 9.65 -19.24 8.48
C SER A 166 10.85 -19.25 7.52
N THR A 167 10.70 -19.78 6.30
CA THR A 167 11.82 -19.89 5.36
C THR A 167 12.13 -18.58 4.62
N ASN A 168 11.17 -17.65 4.54
CA ASN A 168 11.23 -16.42 3.72
C ASN A 168 10.93 -15.13 4.50
N THR A 169 11.16 -15.13 5.82
CA THR A 169 10.92 -13.96 6.69
C THR A 169 11.85 -12.77 6.38
N ASP A 170 12.95 -13.00 5.67
CA ASP A 170 13.89 -11.97 5.19
C ASP A 170 13.26 -11.02 4.16
N ALA A 171 12.28 -11.50 3.37
CA ALA A 171 11.54 -10.69 2.41
C ALA A 171 10.79 -9.51 3.07
N SER A 172 10.43 -9.64 4.34
CA SER A 172 9.76 -8.58 5.11
C SER A 172 10.57 -7.29 5.21
N ALA A 173 11.91 -7.34 5.13
CA ALA A 173 12.73 -6.13 5.13
C ALA A 173 12.48 -5.24 3.90
N PHE A 174 12.21 -5.86 2.75
CA PHE A 174 11.92 -5.16 1.50
C PHE A 174 10.51 -4.58 1.49
N VAL A 175 9.54 -5.29 2.05
CA VAL A 175 8.18 -4.75 2.25
C VAL A 175 8.21 -3.56 3.21
N LYS A 176 8.96 -3.65 4.32
CA LYS A 176 9.08 -2.54 5.27
C LYS A 176 9.79 -1.32 4.66
N ALA A 177 10.77 -1.53 3.77
CA ALA A 177 11.34 -0.45 2.96
C ALA A 177 10.29 0.16 1.99
N ALA A 178 9.47 -0.66 1.34
CA ALA A 178 8.37 -0.17 0.50
C ALA A 178 7.36 0.67 1.29
N VAL A 179 6.98 0.24 2.51
CA VAL A 179 6.13 1.02 3.42
C VAL A 179 6.75 2.39 3.71
N ARG A 180 8.02 2.42 4.15
CA ARG A 180 8.78 3.65 4.42
C ARG A 180 8.72 4.60 3.22
N ASP A 181 9.03 4.08 2.04
CA ASP A 181 9.21 4.87 0.83
C ASP A 181 7.89 5.37 0.24
N MET A 182 6.81 4.57 0.30
CA MET A 182 5.49 4.99 -0.16
C MET A 182 4.86 6.03 0.74
N LYS A 183 5.05 5.93 2.06
CA LYS A 183 4.65 6.98 3.01
C LYS A 183 5.41 8.28 2.74
N ALA A 184 6.72 8.19 2.51
CA ALA A 184 7.53 9.34 2.15
C ALA A 184 7.07 9.98 0.83
N TYR A 185 6.75 9.18 -0.18
CA TYR A 185 6.25 9.65 -1.48
C TYR A 185 4.91 10.38 -1.37
N ILE A 186 3.92 9.80 -0.67
CA ILE A 186 2.61 10.43 -0.42
C ILE A 186 2.80 11.81 0.23
N LYS A 187 3.69 11.90 1.23
CA LYS A 187 4.03 13.16 1.91
C LYS A 187 4.72 14.15 0.98
N GLN A 188 5.70 13.71 0.18
CA GLN A 188 6.45 14.54 -0.75
C GLN A 188 5.56 15.15 -1.83
N LYS A 189 4.56 14.39 -2.31
CA LYS A 189 3.59 14.85 -3.31
C LYS A 189 2.50 15.76 -2.73
N ASN A 190 2.51 15.99 -1.41
CA ASN A 190 1.49 16.75 -0.69
C ASN A 190 0.06 16.23 -0.96
N TYR A 191 -0.08 14.92 -1.09
CA TYR A 191 -1.39 14.29 -1.17
C TYR A 191 -2.09 14.30 0.19
N ARG A 192 -3.41 14.10 0.18
CA ARG A 192 -4.14 13.89 1.43
C ARG A 192 -3.58 12.65 2.17
N PRO A 193 -3.74 12.58 3.49
CA PRO A 193 -3.37 11.38 4.24
C PRO A 193 -4.07 10.14 3.67
N MET A 194 -3.27 9.12 3.38
CA MET A 194 -3.66 7.77 2.96
C MET A 194 -2.69 6.83 3.68
N GLY A 195 -3.23 5.80 4.34
CA GLY A 195 -2.38 4.85 5.05
C GLY A 195 -1.63 3.92 4.10
N VAL A 196 -0.43 3.49 4.47
CA VAL A 196 0.26 2.37 3.82
C VAL A 196 0.43 1.24 4.82
N GLY A 197 -0.26 0.13 4.57
CA GLY A 197 -0.28 -1.05 5.43
C GLY A 197 0.33 -2.29 4.79
N TYR A 198 0.12 -3.43 5.45
CA TYR A 198 0.51 -4.76 4.99
C TYR A 198 -0.64 -5.75 5.20
N ALA A 199 -0.85 -6.65 4.24
CA ALA A 199 -1.78 -7.75 4.34
C ALA A 199 -1.01 -9.06 4.54
N THR A 200 -1.44 -9.88 5.49
CA THR A 200 -0.67 -11.08 5.88
C THR A 200 -1.55 -12.33 6.01
N ASN A 201 -0.91 -13.50 5.90
CA ASN A 201 -1.50 -14.79 6.23
C ASN A 201 -1.46 -15.08 7.75
N ASP A 202 -2.15 -16.13 8.17
CA ASP A 202 -2.24 -16.62 9.56
C ASP A 202 -1.28 -17.81 9.83
N ASP A 203 0.01 -17.65 9.51
CA ASP A 203 1.02 -18.64 9.85
C ASP A 203 1.46 -18.51 11.31
N ALA A 204 1.20 -19.54 12.11
CA ALA A 204 1.42 -19.51 13.55
C ALA A 204 2.90 -19.47 13.96
N GLU A 205 3.85 -19.84 13.09
CA GLU A 205 5.28 -19.84 13.42
C GLU A 205 5.88 -18.42 13.35
N ILE A 206 5.32 -17.56 12.49
CA ILE A 206 5.90 -16.23 12.21
C ILE A 206 4.98 -15.05 12.52
N ARG A 207 3.67 -15.25 12.75
CA ARG A 207 2.72 -14.13 12.85
C ARG A 207 3.07 -13.13 13.94
N ASP A 208 3.48 -13.56 15.13
CA ASP A 208 3.79 -12.67 16.26
C ASP A 208 5.04 -11.82 15.92
N ASP A 209 6.07 -12.44 15.36
CA ASP A 209 7.29 -11.77 14.92
C ASP A 209 7.00 -10.78 13.78
N MET A 210 6.14 -11.16 12.84
CA MET A 210 5.76 -10.33 11.69
C MET A 210 4.94 -9.11 12.12
N THR A 211 3.93 -9.30 12.96
CA THR A 211 3.13 -8.21 13.57
C THR A 211 4.06 -7.23 14.30
N ALA A 212 5.02 -7.74 15.09
CA ALA A 212 5.99 -6.91 15.79
C ALA A 212 6.94 -6.19 14.82
N TYR A 213 7.46 -6.87 13.80
CA TYR A 213 8.44 -6.33 12.85
C TYR A 213 7.91 -5.12 12.08
N PHE A 214 6.69 -5.21 11.55
CA PHE A 214 6.08 -4.15 10.77
C PHE A 214 5.68 -2.92 11.61
N ASN A 215 5.72 -3.03 12.94
CA ASN A 215 5.40 -1.94 13.86
C ASN A 215 6.56 -1.57 14.82
N CYS A 216 7.79 -1.97 14.53
CA CYS A 216 8.95 -1.65 15.38
C CYS A 216 9.89 -0.60 14.76
N ASN A 217 10.85 -0.11 15.56
CA ASN A 217 11.86 0.93 15.27
C ASN A 217 11.35 2.37 15.16
N LYS A 218 10.79 2.76 14.01
CA LYS A 218 10.42 4.15 13.70
C LYS A 218 9.06 4.21 13.03
N GLN A 219 8.26 5.21 13.40
CA GLN A 219 6.90 5.39 12.86
C GLN A 219 6.89 5.59 11.33
N GLU A 220 7.93 6.19 10.77
CA GLU A 220 8.07 6.41 9.32
C GLU A 220 8.30 5.10 8.57
N GLU A 221 8.90 4.10 9.22
CA GLU A 221 9.18 2.77 8.68
C GLU A 221 8.10 1.74 9.05
N SER A 222 7.25 2.06 10.04
CA SER A 222 6.13 1.22 10.45
C SER A 222 4.91 1.38 9.55
N ILE A 223 4.10 0.34 9.45
CA ILE A 223 2.81 0.38 8.75
C ILE A 223 1.84 1.38 9.39
N ASP A 224 0.86 1.84 8.61
CA ASP A 224 -0.25 2.66 9.11
C ASP A 224 -1.49 1.85 9.47
N PHE A 225 -1.62 0.62 8.95
CA PHE A 225 -2.68 -0.34 9.31
C PHE A 225 -2.26 -1.78 8.98
N TRP A 226 -2.91 -2.74 9.64
CA TRP A 226 -2.67 -4.17 9.49
C TRP A 226 -3.90 -4.89 8.93
N GLY A 227 -3.72 -5.59 7.82
CA GLY A 227 -4.71 -6.47 7.22
C GLY A 227 -4.39 -7.92 7.55
N TYR A 228 -5.35 -8.63 8.15
CA TYR A 228 -5.20 -10.05 8.48
C TYR A 228 -6.07 -10.91 7.56
N ASN A 229 -5.47 -11.80 6.75
CA ASN A 229 -6.19 -12.78 5.93
C ASN A 229 -6.45 -14.01 6.80
N ILE A 230 -7.67 -14.11 7.36
CA ILE A 230 -8.01 -15.11 8.38
C ILE A 230 -9.23 -15.95 8.00
N TYR A 231 -9.01 -17.25 7.95
CA TYR A 231 -10.01 -18.25 7.52
C TYR A 231 -10.32 -19.30 8.61
N SER A 232 -10.01 -18.99 9.87
CA SER A 232 -10.13 -19.93 10.99
C SER A 232 -11.58 -20.18 11.45
N TRP A 233 -12.53 -19.33 11.07
CA TRP A 233 -13.96 -19.52 11.33
C TRP A 233 -14.65 -20.20 10.15
N CYS A 234 -14.98 -21.49 10.29
CA CYS A 234 -15.67 -22.27 9.25
C CYS A 234 -17.00 -22.82 9.77
N GLY A 235 -18.09 -22.61 9.03
CA GLY A 235 -19.42 -23.15 9.37
C GLY A 235 -19.98 -22.59 10.68
N ASP A 236 -20.55 -23.46 11.52
CA ASP A 236 -21.05 -23.10 12.86
C ASP A 236 -19.89 -23.12 13.87
N SER A 237 -19.04 -22.10 13.84
CA SER A 237 -17.97 -21.89 14.82
C SER A 237 -18.39 -20.88 15.91
N SER A 238 -17.45 -20.54 16.79
CA SER A 238 -17.64 -19.56 17.85
C SER A 238 -16.41 -18.67 18.01
N TYR A 239 -16.54 -17.58 18.78
CA TYR A 239 -15.46 -16.64 19.08
C TYR A 239 -14.19 -17.32 19.62
N THR A 240 -14.33 -18.35 20.45
CA THR A 240 -13.20 -19.09 21.03
C THR A 240 -12.75 -20.26 20.16
N THR A 241 -13.68 -21.01 19.57
CA THR A 241 -13.35 -22.16 18.70
C THR A 241 -12.59 -21.74 17.44
N SER A 242 -12.94 -20.59 16.86
CA SER A 242 -12.23 -20.00 15.71
C SER A 242 -10.87 -19.40 16.07
N GLY A 243 -10.58 -19.16 17.35
CA GLY A 243 -9.38 -18.44 17.77
C GLY A 243 -9.47 -16.91 17.61
N TYR A 244 -10.64 -16.34 17.27
CA TYR A 244 -10.82 -14.88 17.19
C TYR A 244 -10.60 -14.19 18.54
N ASP A 245 -10.80 -14.91 19.65
CA ASP A 245 -10.40 -14.46 20.98
C ASP A 245 -8.90 -14.20 21.10
N LYS A 246 -8.07 -15.07 20.54
CA LYS A 246 -6.62 -14.91 20.53
C LYS A 246 -6.19 -13.72 19.67
N VAL A 247 -6.86 -13.51 18.53
CA VAL A 247 -6.63 -12.34 17.68
C VAL A 247 -6.93 -11.04 18.44
N VAL A 248 -8.03 -10.98 19.18
CA VAL A 248 -8.36 -9.80 20.00
C VAL A 248 -7.30 -9.58 21.08
N GLU A 249 -6.85 -10.63 21.77
CA GLU A 249 -5.80 -10.51 22.79
C GLU A 249 -4.46 -10.03 22.20
N GLU A 250 -4.07 -10.54 21.02
CA GLU A 250 -2.85 -10.13 20.30
C GLU A 250 -2.88 -8.64 19.97
N PHE A 251 -3.97 -8.16 19.35
CA PHE A 251 -4.03 -6.80 18.82
C PHE A 251 -4.55 -5.75 19.82
N LYS A 252 -4.97 -6.16 21.02
CA LYS A 252 -5.48 -5.26 22.07
C LYS A 252 -4.51 -4.12 22.41
N SER A 253 -3.21 -4.35 22.31
CA SER A 253 -2.15 -3.38 22.61
C SER A 253 -1.50 -2.74 21.37
N PHE A 254 -1.96 -3.11 20.17
CA PHE A 254 -1.42 -2.61 18.92
C PHE A 254 -1.81 -1.14 18.71
N ASN A 255 -0.90 -0.35 18.15
CA ASN A 255 -1.03 1.11 18.05
C ASN A 255 -1.54 1.61 16.68
N VAL A 256 -1.79 0.70 15.73
CA VAL A 256 -2.37 0.99 14.41
C VAL A 256 -3.65 0.19 14.19
N PRO A 257 -4.56 0.62 13.29
CA PRO A 257 -5.80 -0.09 13.03
C PRO A 257 -5.55 -1.49 12.47
N VAL A 258 -6.37 -2.44 12.90
CA VAL A 258 -6.34 -3.83 12.46
C VAL A 258 -7.70 -4.22 11.93
N PHE A 259 -7.75 -4.91 10.80
CA PHE A 259 -8.99 -5.44 10.24
C PHE A 259 -8.71 -6.76 9.51
N PHE A 260 -9.76 -7.52 9.25
CA PHE A 260 -9.61 -8.71 8.40
C PHE A 260 -9.56 -8.28 6.94
N ALA A 261 -8.38 -8.36 6.33
CA ALA A 261 -8.20 -8.05 4.92
C ALA A 261 -8.89 -9.10 4.03
N GLU A 262 -9.05 -10.31 4.55
CA GLU A 262 -9.87 -11.39 4.00
C GLU A 262 -10.47 -12.23 5.12
N TYR A 263 -11.74 -12.59 4.99
CA TYR A 263 -12.40 -13.64 5.76
C TYR A 263 -13.47 -14.37 4.95
N GLY A 264 -13.96 -15.49 5.49
CA GLY A 264 -15.08 -16.25 4.91
C GLY A 264 -14.66 -17.64 4.44
N CYS A 265 -14.21 -18.49 5.36
CA CYS A 265 -13.81 -19.87 5.10
C CYS A 265 -14.89 -20.66 4.34
N ASN A 266 -14.53 -21.29 3.23
CA ASN A 266 -15.43 -22.06 2.38
C ASN A 266 -15.35 -23.59 2.59
N LYS A 267 -14.72 -24.08 3.67
CA LYS A 267 -14.67 -25.52 3.99
C LYS A 267 -16.06 -26.13 4.24
N VAL A 268 -17.02 -25.31 4.68
CA VAL A 268 -18.43 -25.70 4.86
C VAL A 268 -19.27 -24.77 3.99
N GLN A 269 -20.00 -25.35 3.04
CA GLN A 269 -20.81 -24.60 2.08
C GLN A 269 -22.31 -25.00 2.14
N PRO A 270 -23.24 -24.07 1.85
CA PRO A 270 -22.99 -22.65 1.62
C PRO A 270 -22.50 -21.94 2.90
N ARG A 271 -21.67 -20.90 2.76
CA ARG A 271 -21.10 -20.19 3.89
C ARG A 271 -22.19 -19.45 4.65
N LYS A 272 -22.26 -19.66 5.97
CA LYS A 272 -23.29 -19.06 6.83
C LYS A 272 -22.95 -17.65 7.30
N PHE A 273 -21.68 -17.24 7.19
CA PHE A 273 -21.14 -15.94 7.62
C PHE A 273 -21.46 -15.58 9.08
N THR A 274 -21.51 -16.58 9.98
CA THR A 274 -21.83 -16.34 11.40
C THR A 274 -20.73 -15.56 12.12
N GLU A 275 -19.50 -15.59 11.59
CA GLU A 275 -18.37 -14.76 12.00
C GLU A 275 -18.64 -13.25 11.91
N VAL A 276 -19.54 -12.81 11.03
CA VAL A 276 -19.94 -11.40 10.92
C VAL A 276 -20.48 -10.88 12.24
N GLN A 277 -21.26 -11.69 12.98
CA GLN A 277 -21.78 -11.25 14.28
C GLN A 277 -20.67 -11.10 15.33
N ALA A 278 -19.60 -11.89 15.22
CA ALA A 278 -18.43 -11.75 16.09
C ALA A 278 -17.60 -10.51 15.72
N ILE A 279 -17.26 -10.34 14.44
CA ILE A 279 -16.43 -9.24 13.91
C ILE A 279 -17.00 -7.87 14.29
N TYR A 280 -18.33 -7.69 14.18
CA TYR A 280 -18.99 -6.43 14.51
C TYR A 280 -19.65 -6.41 15.89
N GLY A 281 -19.33 -7.40 16.74
CA GLY A 281 -19.83 -7.49 18.11
C GLY A 281 -18.88 -6.85 19.13
N ASP A 282 -19.40 -6.63 20.34
CA ASP A 282 -18.75 -5.84 21.41
C ASP A 282 -17.39 -6.39 21.90
N LYS A 283 -17.07 -7.65 21.58
CA LYS A 283 -15.78 -8.25 21.92
C LYS A 283 -14.67 -7.88 20.93
N MET A 284 -15.02 -7.65 19.66
CA MET A 284 -14.04 -7.44 18.60
C MET A 284 -13.92 -5.98 18.20
N THR A 285 -15.02 -5.23 18.10
CA THR A 285 -15.01 -3.82 17.67
C THR A 285 -14.17 -2.86 18.51
N PRO A 286 -13.87 -3.12 19.81
CA PRO A 286 -12.91 -2.31 20.53
C PRO A 286 -11.48 -2.39 19.95
N VAL A 287 -11.13 -3.50 19.30
CA VAL A 287 -9.77 -3.81 18.82
C VAL A 287 -9.69 -3.84 17.27
N LEU A 288 -10.66 -4.47 16.61
CA LEU A 288 -10.70 -4.67 15.16
C LEU A 288 -11.65 -3.65 14.49
N SER A 289 -11.23 -3.15 13.34
CA SER A 289 -11.94 -2.17 12.51
C SER A 289 -12.83 -2.82 11.44
N GLY A 290 -13.36 -4.03 11.69
CA GLY A 290 -14.21 -4.78 10.76
C GLY A 290 -13.43 -5.73 9.85
N GLY A 291 -13.95 -5.99 8.64
CA GLY A 291 -13.30 -6.91 7.71
C GLY A 291 -13.87 -6.92 6.30
N ILE A 292 -13.16 -7.61 5.41
CA ILE A 292 -13.44 -7.74 3.97
C ILE A 292 -13.69 -9.21 3.63
N VAL A 293 -14.87 -9.53 3.09
CA VAL A 293 -15.22 -10.88 2.63
C VAL A 293 -14.43 -11.22 1.37
N TYR A 294 -13.82 -12.40 1.33
CA TYR A 294 -13.24 -12.97 0.11
C TYR A 294 -14.26 -13.93 -0.54
N MET A 295 -14.80 -13.69 -1.74
CA MET A 295 -14.67 -12.53 -2.63
C MET A 295 -15.97 -12.31 -3.42
N TYR A 296 -16.08 -11.21 -4.17
CA TYR A 296 -17.29 -10.90 -4.94
C TYR A 296 -17.57 -11.93 -6.04
N PHE A 297 -16.58 -12.18 -6.90
CA PHE A 297 -16.73 -13.03 -8.09
C PHE A 297 -16.56 -14.51 -7.76
N GLN A 298 -17.43 -15.34 -8.31
CA GLN A 298 -17.26 -16.79 -8.31
C GLN A 298 -16.26 -17.22 -9.37
N GLU A 299 -15.17 -17.82 -8.91
CA GLU A 299 -14.13 -18.41 -9.74
C GLU A 299 -13.99 -19.92 -9.45
N ALA A 300 -12.93 -20.56 -9.95
CA ALA A 300 -12.66 -21.98 -9.70
C ALA A 300 -12.35 -22.30 -8.22
N ASN A 301 -12.17 -21.28 -7.38
CA ASN A 301 -11.81 -21.38 -5.97
C ASN A 301 -13.01 -21.50 -5.01
N ASP A 302 -14.25 -21.40 -5.51
CA ASP A 302 -15.48 -21.51 -4.72
C ASP A 302 -15.62 -20.49 -3.57
N TYR A 303 -15.18 -19.25 -3.79
CA TYR A 303 -15.31 -18.15 -2.83
C TYR A 303 -16.31 -17.06 -3.23
N GLY A 304 -16.98 -17.17 -4.37
CA GLY A 304 -17.80 -16.09 -4.90
C GLY A 304 -19.13 -15.85 -4.18
N LEU A 305 -19.57 -14.60 -4.20
CA LEU A 305 -20.93 -14.21 -3.84
C LEU A 305 -21.83 -14.14 -5.08
N VAL A 306 -21.26 -13.78 -6.23
CA VAL A 306 -21.96 -13.56 -7.48
C VAL A 306 -21.22 -14.29 -8.60
N LYS A 307 -21.97 -15.02 -9.43
CA LYS A 307 -21.46 -15.60 -10.67
C LYS A 307 -21.94 -14.76 -11.85
N ILE A 308 -21.04 -14.38 -12.75
CA ILE A 308 -21.41 -13.66 -13.98
C ILE A 308 -21.69 -14.69 -15.08
N GLU A 309 -22.90 -14.65 -15.65
CA GLU A 309 -23.33 -15.53 -16.75
C GLU A 309 -23.93 -14.65 -17.86
N ASN A 310 -23.31 -14.61 -19.04
CA ASN A 310 -23.71 -13.74 -20.16
C ASN A 310 -23.88 -12.27 -19.74
N ASP A 311 -22.86 -11.72 -19.08
CA ASP A 311 -22.82 -10.35 -18.51
C ASP A 311 -23.89 -10.04 -17.46
N LYS A 312 -24.66 -11.04 -17.03
CA LYS A 312 -25.69 -10.89 -16.00
C LYS A 312 -25.22 -11.47 -14.67
N PRO A 313 -25.40 -10.75 -13.56
CA PRO A 313 -25.00 -11.24 -12.26
C PRO A 313 -26.05 -12.20 -11.71
N LYS A 314 -25.61 -13.39 -11.30
CA LYS A 314 -26.41 -14.39 -10.58
C LYS A 314 -25.93 -14.47 -9.14
N LYS A 315 -26.80 -14.06 -8.21
CA LYS A 315 -26.57 -14.17 -6.76
C LYS A 315 -26.48 -15.66 -6.36
N LEU A 316 -25.43 -16.02 -5.64
CA LEU A 316 -25.26 -17.36 -5.07
C LEU A 316 -25.90 -17.44 -3.67
N ALA A 317 -25.95 -18.64 -3.08
CA ALA A 317 -26.49 -18.83 -1.72
C ALA A 317 -25.75 -17.96 -0.68
N ASP A 318 -24.43 -17.88 -0.82
CA ASP A 318 -23.55 -17.09 0.03
C ASP A 318 -23.89 -15.59 0.04
N PHE A 319 -24.34 -15.03 -1.09
CA PHE A 319 -24.82 -13.64 -1.16
C PHE A 319 -25.97 -13.40 -0.17
N ASN A 320 -26.96 -14.30 -0.16
CA ASN A 320 -28.13 -14.15 0.71
C ASN A 320 -27.78 -14.39 2.18
N ASN A 321 -26.88 -15.32 2.47
CA ASN A 321 -26.39 -15.58 3.82
C ASN A 321 -25.62 -14.37 4.36
N LEU A 322 -24.69 -13.81 3.57
CA LEU A 322 -23.95 -12.60 3.94
C LEU A 322 -24.91 -11.42 4.15
N LYS A 323 -25.84 -11.17 3.22
CA LYS A 323 -26.88 -10.11 3.35
C LYS A 323 -27.64 -10.23 4.67
N THR A 324 -28.00 -11.44 5.05
CA THR A 324 -28.72 -11.72 6.30
C THR A 324 -27.89 -11.41 7.54
N GLN A 325 -26.58 -11.72 7.52
CA GLN A 325 -25.70 -11.48 8.66
C GLN A 325 -25.28 -10.01 8.75
N ILE A 326 -24.86 -9.41 7.64
CA ILE A 326 -24.32 -8.05 7.60
C ILE A 326 -25.38 -6.99 7.93
N SER A 327 -26.65 -7.25 7.63
CA SER A 327 -27.77 -6.37 8.00
C SER A 327 -28.03 -6.30 9.52
N LYS A 328 -27.54 -7.29 10.28
CA LYS A 328 -27.59 -7.31 11.75
C LYS A 328 -26.38 -6.64 12.39
N ALA A 329 -25.27 -6.48 11.65
CA ALA A 329 -24.04 -5.87 12.14
C ALA A 329 -24.20 -4.37 12.36
N LYS A 330 -24.26 -3.95 13.62
CA LYS A 330 -24.37 -2.56 14.05
C LYS A 330 -23.28 -2.23 15.07
N PRO A 331 -22.01 -2.14 14.62
CA PRO A 331 -20.90 -1.91 15.54
C PRO A 331 -21.06 -0.54 16.22
N SER A 332 -20.83 -0.50 17.52
CA SER A 332 -20.75 0.74 18.28
C SER A 332 -19.30 1.19 18.34
N GLY A 333 -19.05 2.42 17.91
CA GLY A 333 -17.71 3.03 17.91
C GLY A 333 -17.62 4.25 18.80
N VAL A 334 -16.43 4.86 18.82
CA VAL A 334 -16.15 6.11 19.53
C VAL A 334 -16.12 7.31 18.57
N LYS A 335 -16.21 8.52 19.12
CA LYS A 335 -15.98 9.76 18.36
C LYS A 335 -14.50 10.11 18.38
N MET A 336 -13.95 10.55 17.24
CA MET A 336 -12.53 10.87 17.07
C MET A 336 -12.01 11.84 18.14
N ASP A 337 -12.77 12.87 18.47
CA ASP A 337 -12.40 13.89 19.46
C ASP A 337 -12.42 13.36 20.90
N ALA A 338 -13.29 12.39 21.17
CA ALA A 338 -13.37 11.69 22.47
C ALA A 338 -12.34 10.56 22.58
N TYR A 339 -11.86 10.03 21.45
CA TYR A 339 -10.90 8.94 21.42
C TYR A 339 -9.50 9.43 21.80
N LYS A 340 -8.98 8.87 22.90
CA LYS A 340 -7.64 9.09 23.41
C LYS A 340 -6.85 7.78 23.30
N PRO A 341 -6.02 7.60 22.26
CA PRO A 341 -5.23 6.39 22.10
C PRO A 341 -4.35 6.15 23.34
N THR A 342 -4.45 4.97 23.94
CA THR A 342 -3.56 4.53 25.02
C THR A 342 -2.40 3.69 24.50
N ASN A 343 -2.62 3.00 23.37
CA ASN A 343 -1.61 2.21 22.68
C ASN A 343 -0.87 3.12 21.72
N THR A 344 0.22 3.73 22.18
CA THR A 344 1.03 4.64 21.34
C THR A 344 2.45 4.13 21.12
N ALA A 345 2.88 3.12 21.88
CA ALA A 345 4.20 2.55 21.76
C ALA A 345 4.31 1.70 20.50
N LEU A 346 5.44 1.83 19.79
CA LEU A 346 5.86 0.88 18.77
C LEU A 346 6.17 -0.47 19.42
N SER A 347 6.01 -1.55 18.67
CA SER A 347 6.38 -2.90 19.10
C SER A 347 7.89 -3.01 19.27
N THR A 348 8.32 -3.92 20.16
CA THR A 348 9.71 -4.36 20.19
C THR A 348 10.00 -5.18 18.94
N CYS A 349 11.11 -4.93 18.25
CA CYS A 349 11.45 -5.75 17.08
C CYS A 349 11.71 -7.20 17.47
N PRO A 350 11.32 -8.18 16.62
CA PRO A 350 11.57 -9.59 16.89
C PRO A 350 13.06 -9.91 16.98
N THR A 351 13.38 -10.84 17.87
CA THR A 351 14.74 -11.38 18.08
C THR A 351 14.77 -12.90 18.00
N SER A 352 13.66 -13.52 17.58
CA SER A 352 13.56 -14.97 17.44
C SER A 352 14.51 -15.50 16.35
N ASN A 353 14.83 -16.78 16.40
CA ASN A 353 15.65 -17.43 15.37
C ASN A 353 14.84 -17.76 14.10
N THR A 354 13.50 -17.78 14.20
CA THR A 354 12.58 -17.98 13.07
C THR A 354 12.43 -16.70 12.24
N TRP A 355 12.75 -15.54 12.82
CA TRP A 355 12.72 -14.25 12.13
C TRP A 355 14.10 -13.85 11.59
N LYS A 356 14.25 -13.89 10.27
CA LYS A 356 15.53 -13.62 9.59
C LYS A 356 15.75 -12.13 9.33
N ALA A 357 14.70 -11.36 9.00
CA ALA A 357 14.87 -9.95 8.63
C ALA A 357 15.42 -9.10 9.79
N LYS A 358 16.62 -8.53 9.62
CA LYS A 358 17.10 -7.47 10.51
C LYS A 358 16.18 -6.25 10.38
N SER A 359 15.90 -5.61 11.52
CA SER A 359 14.96 -4.48 11.55
C SER A 359 15.57 -3.16 11.10
N SER A 360 16.91 -3.06 11.12
CA SER A 360 17.66 -1.89 10.67
C SER A 360 19.11 -2.29 10.32
N PRO A 361 19.74 -1.62 9.33
CA PRO A 361 19.09 -0.74 8.36
C PRO A 361 18.10 -1.52 7.47
N LEU A 362 17.20 -0.81 6.81
CA LEU A 362 16.34 -1.36 5.74
C LEU A 362 17.03 -1.15 4.38
N PRO A 363 16.61 -1.87 3.31
CA PRO A 363 17.06 -1.60 1.95
C PRO A 363 17.00 -0.11 1.59
N PRO A 364 17.95 0.41 0.78
CA PRO A 364 17.94 1.80 0.35
C PRO A 364 16.70 2.11 -0.49
N THR A 365 16.28 3.38 -0.48
CA THR A 365 15.21 3.84 -1.36
C THR A 365 15.67 3.76 -2.83
N PRO A 366 14.90 3.12 -3.73
CA PRO A 366 15.21 3.06 -5.16
C PRO A 366 15.42 4.45 -5.75
N ASN A 367 16.48 4.63 -6.52
CA ASN A 367 16.90 5.93 -7.04
C ASN A 367 17.57 5.78 -8.41
N LYS A 368 16.75 5.75 -9.47
CA LYS A 368 17.19 5.77 -10.88
C LYS A 368 18.30 6.79 -11.18
N SER A 369 18.28 7.96 -10.55
CA SER A 369 19.32 8.97 -10.76
C SER A 369 20.67 8.50 -10.22
N LEU A 370 20.71 7.94 -9.00
CA LEU A 370 21.93 7.37 -8.43
C LEU A 370 22.48 6.23 -9.32
N CYS A 371 21.61 5.31 -9.77
CA CYS A 371 22.02 4.20 -10.63
C CYS A 371 22.61 4.68 -11.96
N SER A 372 21.96 5.66 -12.60
CA SER A 372 22.46 6.27 -13.84
C SER A 372 23.79 7.02 -13.62
N CYS A 373 23.90 7.80 -12.54
CA CYS A 373 25.13 8.49 -12.16
C CYS A 373 26.28 7.50 -11.91
N MET A 374 25.99 6.39 -11.24
CA MET A 374 26.94 5.32 -10.99
C MET A 374 27.43 4.74 -12.31
N VAL A 375 26.54 4.29 -13.20
CA VAL A 375 26.94 3.68 -14.48
C VAL A 375 27.77 4.62 -15.33
N LYS A 376 27.40 5.91 -15.45
CA LYS A 376 28.19 6.90 -16.21
C LYS A 376 29.60 7.12 -15.66
N SER A 377 29.79 6.88 -14.37
CA SER A 377 31.09 7.05 -13.71
C SER A 377 32.03 5.85 -13.88
N LEU A 378 31.54 4.72 -14.37
CA LEU A 378 32.32 3.49 -14.52
C LEU A 378 33.23 3.53 -15.75
N THR A 379 34.29 2.73 -15.72
CA THR A 379 35.21 2.49 -16.85
C THR A 379 34.95 1.18 -17.57
N CYS A 380 34.41 0.18 -16.88
CA CYS A 380 34.01 -1.10 -17.43
C CYS A 380 32.51 -1.31 -17.20
N VAL A 381 31.73 -1.62 -18.24
CA VAL A 381 30.27 -1.76 -18.15
C VAL A 381 29.76 -3.01 -18.86
N ALA A 382 28.66 -3.56 -18.36
CA ALA A 382 27.99 -4.70 -18.95
C ALA A 382 27.33 -4.31 -20.29
N ASN A 383 27.49 -5.15 -21.31
CA ASN A 383 26.93 -4.93 -22.64
C ASN A 383 25.39 -5.05 -22.65
N SER A 384 24.74 -4.48 -23.66
CA SER A 384 23.27 -4.35 -23.70
C SER A 384 22.49 -5.60 -24.06
N ASP A 385 23.15 -6.58 -24.65
CA ASP A 385 22.60 -7.80 -25.21
C ASP A 385 22.62 -9.00 -24.25
N ILE A 386 23.06 -8.80 -23.00
CA ILE A 386 23.08 -9.83 -21.96
C ILE A 386 21.64 -10.24 -21.59
N THR A 387 21.36 -11.54 -21.68
CA THR A 387 20.09 -12.14 -21.27
C THR A 387 20.02 -12.38 -19.75
N ASP A 388 18.81 -12.52 -19.19
CA ASP A 388 18.63 -12.83 -17.75
C ASP A 388 19.38 -14.09 -17.29
N LYS A 389 19.45 -15.10 -18.17
CA LYS A 389 20.19 -16.34 -17.91
C LYS A 389 21.70 -16.11 -17.84
N GLU A 390 22.22 -15.17 -18.61
CA GLU A 390 23.64 -14.79 -18.60
C GLU A 390 23.97 -13.91 -17.39
N LEU A 391 23.07 -13.00 -17.00
CA LEU A 391 23.25 -12.16 -15.81
C LEU A 391 23.61 -12.99 -14.57
N GLY A 392 22.84 -14.04 -14.27
CA GLY A 392 23.10 -14.89 -13.10
C GLY A 392 24.47 -15.59 -13.16
N LYS A 393 24.90 -16.05 -14.34
CA LYS A 393 26.23 -16.66 -14.52
C LYS A 393 27.34 -15.63 -14.35
N LEU A 394 27.19 -14.46 -14.92
CA LEU A 394 28.19 -13.39 -14.88
C LEU A 394 28.38 -12.85 -13.46
N PHE A 395 27.31 -12.71 -12.69
CA PHE A 395 27.40 -12.42 -11.25
C PHE A 395 28.20 -13.49 -10.50
N GLY A 396 27.92 -14.78 -10.77
CA GLY A 396 28.68 -15.89 -10.18
C GLY A 396 30.17 -15.84 -10.51
N VAL A 397 30.53 -15.45 -11.74
CA VAL A 397 31.93 -15.30 -12.17
C VAL A 397 32.59 -14.11 -11.47
N VAL A 398 32.02 -12.91 -11.55
CA VAL A 398 32.67 -11.71 -11.01
C VAL A 398 32.75 -11.76 -9.49
N CYS A 399 31.66 -12.08 -8.79
CA CYS A 399 31.63 -12.14 -7.33
C CYS A 399 32.37 -13.37 -6.78
N GLY A 400 32.50 -14.43 -7.57
CA GLY A 400 33.30 -15.61 -7.23
C GLY A 400 34.81 -15.34 -7.32
N ASN A 401 35.23 -14.60 -8.35
CA ASN A 401 36.63 -14.22 -8.56
C ASN A 401 37.07 -13.07 -7.65
N ASP A 402 36.14 -12.19 -7.27
CA ASP A 402 36.39 -11.06 -6.38
C ASP A 402 35.13 -10.73 -5.57
N LYS A 403 35.11 -11.18 -4.31
CA LYS A 403 33.98 -10.93 -3.41
C LYS A 403 33.81 -9.44 -3.08
N ASP A 404 34.90 -8.68 -3.09
CA ASP A 404 34.87 -7.26 -2.73
C ASP A 404 34.22 -6.42 -3.84
N ALA A 405 34.30 -6.88 -5.09
CA ALA A 405 33.65 -6.24 -6.23
C ALA A 405 32.12 -6.15 -6.11
N CYS A 406 31.49 -7.03 -5.33
CA CYS A 406 30.03 -7.11 -5.20
C CYS A 406 29.49 -6.50 -3.89
N LYS A 407 30.34 -5.90 -3.04
CA LYS A 407 29.91 -5.31 -1.76
C LYS A 407 28.85 -4.22 -1.94
N GLY A 408 29.04 -3.33 -2.92
CA GLY A 408 28.14 -2.20 -3.18
C GLY A 408 26.77 -2.57 -3.75
N ILE A 409 26.58 -3.82 -4.16
CA ILE A 409 25.31 -4.34 -4.72
C ILE A 409 24.70 -5.45 -3.87
N THR A 410 25.37 -5.86 -2.78
CA THR A 410 24.88 -6.93 -1.91
C THR A 410 23.59 -6.50 -1.20
N ALA A 411 22.59 -7.39 -1.16
CA ALA A 411 21.40 -7.25 -0.33
C ALA A 411 21.22 -8.53 0.52
N ASP A 412 21.58 -8.45 1.79
CA ASP A 412 21.44 -9.54 2.76
C ASP A 412 20.60 -9.05 3.94
N ALA A 413 19.29 -9.31 3.86
CA ALA A 413 18.34 -8.92 4.89
C ALA A 413 18.52 -9.69 6.20
N SER A 414 19.16 -10.86 6.18
CA SER A 414 19.49 -11.63 7.39
C SER A 414 20.59 -10.98 8.23
N LYS A 415 21.46 -10.20 7.56
CA LYS A 415 22.55 -9.44 8.19
C LYS A 415 22.29 -7.95 8.25
N GLY A 416 21.23 -7.45 7.61
CA GLY A 416 20.96 -6.01 7.48
C GLY A 416 22.05 -5.32 6.66
N VAL A 417 22.61 -6.00 5.66
CA VAL A 417 23.68 -5.47 4.81
C VAL A 417 23.09 -5.16 3.44
N TYR A 418 23.06 -3.87 3.10
CA TYR A 418 22.58 -3.40 1.81
C TYR A 418 23.60 -2.42 1.23
N GLY A 419 24.16 -2.76 0.07
CA GLY A 419 24.96 -1.83 -0.69
C GLY A 419 24.10 -0.71 -1.27
N ALA A 420 24.69 0.47 -1.48
CA ALA A 420 24.02 1.66 -2.01
C ALA A 420 23.36 1.43 -3.38
N TYR A 421 23.87 0.47 -4.15
CA TYR A 421 23.40 0.14 -5.49
C TYR A 421 22.56 -1.15 -5.54
N SER A 422 22.26 -1.76 -4.40
CA SER A 422 21.45 -2.99 -4.32
C SER A 422 20.02 -2.86 -4.85
N MET A 423 19.52 -1.63 -5.01
CA MET A 423 18.22 -1.31 -5.59
C MET A 423 18.25 -1.06 -7.10
N CYS A 424 19.43 -0.92 -7.71
CA CYS A 424 19.56 -0.68 -9.15
C CYS A 424 19.14 -1.91 -9.96
N SER A 425 18.93 -1.74 -11.28
CA SER A 425 18.62 -2.89 -12.13
C SER A 425 19.77 -3.92 -12.13
N PRO A 426 19.48 -5.22 -12.34
CA PRO A 426 20.53 -6.26 -12.35
C PRO A 426 21.70 -5.96 -13.29
N LYS A 427 21.44 -5.34 -14.45
CA LYS A 427 22.51 -4.98 -15.40
C LYS A 427 23.38 -3.82 -14.89
N GLU A 428 22.78 -2.82 -14.23
CA GLU A 428 23.54 -1.73 -13.62
C GLU A 428 24.38 -2.25 -12.45
N GLN A 429 23.83 -3.15 -11.62
CA GLN A 429 24.57 -3.83 -10.56
C GLN A 429 25.75 -4.64 -11.12
N LEU A 430 25.54 -5.39 -12.21
CA LEU A 430 26.61 -6.15 -12.86
C LEU A 430 27.70 -5.22 -13.42
N SER A 431 27.30 -4.10 -14.00
CA SER A 431 28.25 -3.09 -14.49
C SER A 431 29.12 -2.55 -13.35
N PHE A 432 28.51 -2.25 -12.18
CA PHE A 432 29.27 -1.86 -11.00
C PHE A 432 30.28 -2.93 -10.58
N ALA A 433 29.84 -4.20 -10.50
CA ALA A 433 30.73 -5.30 -10.11
C ALA A 433 31.89 -5.51 -11.10
N PHE A 434 31.62 -5.44 -12.41
CA PHE A 434 32.66 -5.52 -13.44
C PHE A 434 33.68 -4.38 -13.31
N ASP A 435 33.22 -3.16 -13.06
CA ASP A 435 34.10 -2.02 -12.87
C ASP A 435 34.97 -2.13 -11.62
N GLN A 436 34.41 -2.62 -10.51
CA GLN A 436 35.19 -2.87 -9.29
C GLN A 436 36.26 -3.95 -9.53
N TYR A 437 35.88 -5.06 -10.14
CA TYR A 437 36.82 -6.12 -10.51
C TYR A 437 37.92 -5.58 -11.43
N TYR A 438 37.54 -4.82 -12.47
CA TYR A 438 38.48 -4.21 -13.39
C TYR A 438 39.47 -3.28 -12.67
N LYS A 439 39.00 -2.43 -11.75
CA LYS A 439 39.87 -1.56 -10.94
C LYS A 439 40.81 -2.36 -10.05
N HIS A 440 40.32 -3.39 -9.37
CA HIS A 440 41.14 -4.26 -8.51
C HIS A 440 42.21 -5.03 -9.31
N GLN A 441 41.88 -5.51 -10.51
CA GLN A 441 42.84 -6.18 -11.39
C GLN A 441 43.83 -5.20 -12.02
N SER A 442 43.36 -4.01 -12.41
CA SER A 442 44.23 -2.95 -12.94
C SER A 442 45.28 -2.51 -11.92
N ALA A 443 44.89 -2.37 -10.64
CA ALA A 443 45.81 -2.09 -9.55
C ALA A 443 46.88 -3.20 -9.34
N LYS A 444 46.61 -4.43 -9.79
CA LYS A 444 47.54 -5.57 -9.77
C LYS A 444 48.34 -5.74 -11.06
N GLY A 445 48.15 -4.86 -12.06
CA GLY A 445 48.81 -4.95 -13.36
C GLY A 445 48.08 -5.82 -14.40
N ASN A 446 46.89 -6.34 -14.11
CA ASN A 446 46.13 -7.25 -14.97
C ASN A 446 45.00 -6.54 -15.76
N GLY A 447 45.03 -5.21 -15.87
CA GLY A 447 43.89 -4.42 -16.38
C GLY A 447 43.56 -4.65 -17.87
N ALA A 448 44.53 -5.00 -18.71
CA ALA A 448 44.37 -5.04 -20.17
C ALA A 448 43.24 -5.98 -20.66
N THR A 449 42.96 -7.05 -19.92
CA THR A 449 41.93 -8.05 -20.28
C THR A 449 40.86 -8.22 -19.19
N ALA A 450 40.89 -7.39 -18.13
CA ALA A 450 40.03 -7.58 -16.97
C ALA A 450 38.56 -7.16 -17.16
N CYS A 451 38.25 -6.42 -18.24
CA CYS A 451 36.89 -5.94 -18.52
C CYS A 451 36.11 -6.82 -19.51
N ASP A 452 36.74 -7.75 -20.22
CA ASP A 452 36.08 -8.42 -21.35
C ASP A 452 34.95 -9.38 -20.93
N PHE A 453 35.16 -10.17 -19.88
CA PHE A 453 34.21 -11.17 -19.38
C PHE A 453 33.62 -12.09 -20.48
N GLY A 454 34.42 -12.45 -21.49
CA GLY A 454 33.96 -13.26 -22.62
C GLY A 454 33.07 -12.48 -23.58
N GLY A 455 33.36 -11.20 -23.79
CA GLY A 455 32.57 -10.27 -24.58
C GLY A 455 31.31 -9.74 -23.89
N ALA A 456 31.10 -10.05 -22.61
CA ALA A 456 29.93 -9.60 -21.86
C ALA A 456 30.07 -8.16 -21.32
N ALA A 457 31.26 -7.59 -21.34
CA ALA A 457 31.50 -6.22 -20.93
C ALA A 457 32.46 -5.49 -21.85
N SER A 458 32.38 -4.17 -21.82
CA SER A 458 33.20 -3.29 -22.65
C SER A 458 33.68 -2.08 -21.87
N MET A 459 34.83 -1.56 -22.33
CA MET A 459 35.37 -0.31 -21.81
C MET A 459 34.50 0.85 -22.28
N GLN A 460 34.23 1.78 -21.38
CA GLN A 460 33.64 3.08 -21.70
C GLN A 460 34.49 4.23 -21.14
N LYS A 461 34.26 5.43 -21.67
CA LYS A 461 34.86 6.64 -21.11
C LYS A 461 34.09 7.03 -19.85
N SER A 462 34.75 6.99 -18.69
CA SER A 462 34.14 7.42 -17.44
C SER A 462 33.90 8.93 -17.42
N GLU A 463 32.75 9.32 -16.90
CA GLU A 463 32.40 10.71 -16.63
C GLU A 463 32.61 11.04 -15.16
N LYS A 464 33.30 12.15 -14.86
CA LYS A 464 33.42 12.63 -13.48
C LYS A 464 32.03 13.09 -13.00
N PRO A 465 31.47 12.52 -11.91
CA PRO A 465 30.19 12.96 -11.38
C PRO A 465 30.18 14.46 -11.08
N SER A 466 29.10 15.14 -11.43
CA SER A 466 28.90 16.58 -11.19
C SER A 466 27.49 16.86 -10.67
N GLY A 467 27.27 18.03 -10.06
CA GLY A 467 25.99 18.41 -9.46
C GLY A 467 25.47 17.34 -8.50
N ASN A 468 24.19 16.96 -8.64
CA ASN A 468 23.56 15.94 -7.80
C ASN A 468 24.23 14.56 -7.90
N CYS A 469 24.80 14.19 -9.06
CA CYS A 469 25.54 12.94 -9.20
C CYS A 469 26.78 12.90 -8.30
N ALA A 470 27.48 14.03 -8.13
CA ALA A 470 28.64 14.09 -7.25
C ALA A 470 28.27 13.85 -5.79
N THR A 471 27.13 14.41 -5.34
CA THR A 471 26.61 14.17 -3.99
C THR A 471 26.19 12.72 -3.81
N LEU A 472 25.37 12.19 -4.73
CA LEU A 472 24.83 10.84 -4.66
C LEU A 472 25.92 9.75 -4.68
N VAL A 473 26.83 9.80 -5.65
CA VAL A 473 27.94 8.85 -5.76
C VAL A 473 28.94 9.06 -4.61
N GLY A 474 29.12 10.30 -4.15
CA GLY A 474 29.93 10.61 -2.98
C GLY A 474 29.39 9.98 -1.68
N GLN A 475 28.06 9.97 -1.50
CA GLN A 475 27.40 9.29 -0.37
C GLN A 475 27.53 7.76 -0.46
N ALA A 476 27.40 7.19 -1.65
CA ALA A 476 27.62 5.76 -1.87
C ALA A 476 29.07 5.33 -1.58
N GLY A 477 30.03 6.22 -1.82
CA GLY A 477 31.45 5.94 -1.72
C GLY A 477 31.96 5.08 -2.89
N GLN A 478 33.28 4.91 -2.95
CA GLN A 478 33.94 4.18 -4.03
C GLN A 478 33.50 2.71 -4.11
N ASP A 479 33.33 2.06 -2.95
CA ASP A 479 32.94 0.65 -2.85
C ASP A 479 31.42 0.45 -2.86
N GLY A 480 30.65 1.55 -2.94
CA GLY A 480 29.18 1.51 -2.91
C GLY A 480 28.58 1.02 -1.59
N THR A 481 29.33 1.04 -0.50
CA THR A 481 28.89 0.55 0.83
C THR A 481 28.36 1.66 1.74
N GLY A 482 28.39 2.92 1.28
CA GLY A 482 27.83 4.06 1.99
C GLY A 482 26.31 4.08 2.00
N SER A 483 25.73 5.01 2.77
CA SER A 483 24.29 5.17 2.91
C SER A 483 23.80 6.42 2.19
N ILE A 484 22.76 6.26 1.38
CA ILE A 484 22.13 7.34 0.63
C ILE A 484 21.08 8.01 1.51
N THR A 485 21.21 9.31 1.73
CA THR A 485 20.27 10.07 2.59
C THR A 485 19.31 10.94 1.79
N SER A 486 19.49 11.03 0.47
CA SER A 486 18.67 11.83 -0.43
C SER A 486 17.66 10.96 -1.18
N GLY A 487 16.39 11.35 -1.12
CA GLY A 487 15.30 10.64 -1.81
C GLY A 487 15.29 10.88 -3.33
N PRO A 488 14.49 10.12 -4.08
CA PRO A 488 14.28 10.33 -5.51
C PRO A 488 13.74 11.75 -5.78
N GLY A 489 14.37 12.49 -6.69
CA GLY A 489 13.96 13.86 -7.03
C GLY A 489 14.73 15.00 -6.35
N GLY A 490 15.83 14.72 -5.65
CA GLY A 490 16.90 15.71 -5.42
C GLY A 490 16.59 16.82 -4.40
N SER A 491 15.82 16.53 -3.35
CA SER A 491 15.76 17.41 -2.17
C SER A 491 16.37 16.71 -0.97
N SER A 492 17.48 17.25 -0.48
CA SER A 492 18.11 16.84 0.78
C SER A 492 17.15 17.12 1.93
N THR A 493 16.66 16.09 2.61
CA THR A 493 16.08 16.25 3.94
C THR A 493 17.20 16.58 4.91
N SER A 494 17.33 17.87 5.26
CA SER A 494 18.16 18.30 6.37
C SER A 494 17.69 17.59 7.64
N SER A 495 18.55 16.77 8.23
CA SER A 495 18.40 16.18 9.55
C SER A 495 18.35 17.30 10.59
N GLY A 496 17.14 17.74 10.93
CA GLY A 496 16.90 18.84 11.85
C GLY A 496 15.40 19.04 12.07
N ALA A 497 14.71 18.01 12.55
CA ALA A 497 13.37 18.17 13.10
C ALA A 497 13.32 17.43 14.43
N ALA A 498 13.34 18.20 15.51
CA ALA A 498 12.92 17.75 16.83
C ALA A 498 11.55 17.06 16.73
N ALA A 499 11.32 16.06 17.58
CA ALA A 499 10.05 15.39 17.71
C ALA A 499 8.91 16.42 17.85
N HIS A 500 8.17 16.65 16.77
CA HIS A 500 6.91 17.34 16.82
C HIS A 500 5.82 16.28 17.00
N THR A 501 5.38 16.14 18.24
CA THR A 501 4.02 15.72 18.55
C THR A 501 3.07 16.45 17.61
N ILE A 502 2.10 15.71 17.05
CA ILE A 502 1.01 16.26 16.26
C ILE A 502 0.21 17.19 17.18
N ALA A 503 0.58 18.46 17.22
CA ALA A 503 -0.24 19.53 17.77
C ALA A 503 -1.11 20.05 16.63
N SER A 504 -2.42 19.85 16.77
CA SER A 504 -3.46 20.40 15.91
C SER A 504 -3.23 21.89 15.62
N PRO A 505 -3.47 22.40 14.41
CA PRO A 505 -3.58 23.84 14.24
C PRO A 505 -4.80 24.30 15.03
N SER A 506 -4.56 25.06 16.10
CA SER A 506 -5.61 25.85 16.73
C SER A 506 -6.02 26.92 15.72
N VAL A 507 -7.17 26.71 15.09
CA VAL A 507 -7.80 27.73 14.27
C VAL A 507 -8.21 28.86 15.21
N ASN A 508 -7.51 29.98 15.13
CA ASN A 508 -7.84 31.18 15.89
C ASN A 508 -9.17 31.73 15.35
N PHE A 509 -10.26 31.51 16.10
CA PHE A 509 -11.64 31.93 15.77
C PHE A 509 -11.87 33.48 15.83
N GLY A 510 -10.82 34.29 15.80
CA GLY A 510 -10.90 35.75 15.92
C GLY A 510 -11.36 36.50 14.66
N ILE A 511 -11.12 35.98 13.45
CA ILE A 511 -11.32 36.74 12.20
C ILE A 511 -12.71 36.49 11.57
N VAL A 512 -13.34 35.34 11.84
CA VAL A 512 -14.67 35.01 11.29
C VAL A 512 -15.80 35.80 11.97
N LYS A 513 -15.57 36.34 13.17
CA LYS A 513 -16.56 37.19 13.85
C LYS A 513 -16.60 38.62 13.31
N PHE A 514 -15.59 39.13 12.62
CA PHE A 514 -15.62 40.51 12.09
C PHE A 514 -16.37 40.60 10.75
N GLY A 515 -16.29 39.57 9.90
CA GLY A 515 -16.98 39.53 8.61
C GLY A 515 -18.50 39.37 8.72
N ALA A 516 -18.99 38.63 9.71
CA ALA A 516 -20.43 38.41 9.91
C ALA A 516 -21.15 39.67 10.43
N TYR A 517 -20.49 40.50 11.24
CA TYR A 517 -21.07 41.77 11.71
C TYR A 517 -21.11 42.84 10.60
N LEU A 518 -20.14 42.84 9.67
CA LEU A 518 -20.15 43.79 8.54
C LEU A 518 -21.24 43.45 7.52
N PHE A 519 -21.54 42.17 7.30
CA PHE A 519 -22.57 41.74 6.35
C PHE A 519 -24.00 41.99 6.86
N CYS A 520 -24.25 41.86 8.16
CA CYS A 520 -25.54 42.21 8.77
C CYS A 520 -25.79 43.73 8.82
N ALA A 521 -24.73 44.55 8.98
CA ALA A 521 -24.86 46.00 8.98
C ALA A 521 -25.22 46.59 7.60
N VAL A 522 -24.71 45.99 6.52
CA VAL A 522 -25.02 46.40 5.13
C VAL A 522 -26.47 46.03 4.75
N LEU A 523 -26.98 44.88 5.22
CA LEU A 523 -28.37 44.47 4.97
C LEU A 523 -29.38 45.29 5.79
N ALA A 524 -29.03 45.71 7.01
CA ALA A 524 -29.87 46.62 7.80
C ALA A 524 -29.88 48.06 7.25
N GLY A 525 -28.78 48.52 6.65
CA GLY A 525 -28.68 49.84 6.01
C GLY A 525 -29.46 49.95 4.69
N ALA A 526 -29.50 48.88 3.89
CA ALA A 526 -30.24 48.85 2.63
C ALA A 526 -31.77 48.81 2.81
N GLY A 527 -32.26 48.33 3.95
CA GLY A 527 -33.68 48.30 4.29
C GLY A 527 -34.29 49.66 4.65
N MET A 528 -33.48 50.67 4.96
CA MET A 528 -33.94 52.02 5.33
C MET A 528 -33.99 53.02 4.15
N ILE A 529 -33.64 52.60 2.93
CA ILE A 529 -33.72 53.45 1.72
C ILE A 529 -34.94 53.07 0.84
N LEU A 530 -35.74 52.09 1.26
CA LEU A 530 -36.92 51.60 0.52
C LEU A 530 -38.22 51.57 1.36
N ILE A 531 -38.41 52.58 2.23
CA ILE A 531 -39.71 52.95 2.80
C ILE A 531 -39.94 54.44 2.61
#